data_AF-A0A6J4NTB1-F1
#
_entry.id   AF-A0A6J4NTB1-F1
#
_cell.length_a   1.000
_cell.length_b   1.000
_cell.length_c   1.000
_cell.angle_alpha   90.00
_cell.angle_beta   90.00
_cell.angle_gamma   90.00
#
_symmetry.space_group_name_H-M   'P 1'
#
loop_
_entity.id
_entity.type
_entity.pdbx_description
1 polymer ?
#
loop_
_entity_poly.entity_id
_entity_poly.type
_entity_poly.pdbx_seq_one_letter_code
_entity_poly.pdbx_strand_id
1 'polypeptide(L)'
;MTRKTYDQLRSARWFAPDDFRSFGHRSRAMQMGLDHADWQGRPVIAILNTWSDIGNCHSHFKQRVEEVKRGVLQAGGFPLELPA
;
A
#
# COMPACT_ATOMS: atom_id res chain seq x y z
N MET A 1 17.22 11.77 10.46
CA MET A 1 16.80 11.70 9.03
C MET A 1 15.64 12.66 8.83
N THR A 2 15.68 13.50 7.80
CA THR A 2 14.57 14.40 7.45
C THR A 2 13.40 13.59 6.87
N ARG A 3 12.17 13.92 7.27
CA ARG A 3 10.95 13.27 6.75
C ARG A 3 10.80 13.61 5.25
N LYS A 4 10.58 12.59 4.42
CA LYS A 4 10.36 12.78 2.97
C LYS A 4 9.00 13.44 2.70
N THR A 5 8.97 14.34 1.74
CA THR A 5 7.72 14.89 1.17
C THR A 5 7.07 13.87 0.23
N TYR A 6 5.80 14.11 -0.15
CA TYR A 6 5.04 13.18 -1.00
C TYR A 6 5.74 12.92 -2.34
N ASP A 7 6.23 13.95 -3.01
CA ASP A 7 6.96 13.88 -4.28
C ASP A 7 8.29 13.12 -4.19
N GLN A 8 8.91 13.08 -3.00
CA GLN A 8 10.14 12.34 -2.74
C GLN A 8 9.92 10.85 -2.44
N LEU A 9 8.66 10.43 -2.23
CA LEU A 9 8.34 9.02 -2.04
C LEU A 9 8.48 8.28 -3.37
N ARG A 10 9.04 7.08 -3.34
CA ARG A 10 9.16 6.26 -4.55
C ARG A 10 7.81 6.05 -5.24
N SER A 11 6.74 5.89 -4.46
CA SER A 11 5.36 5.72 -4.95
C SER A 11 4.87 6.91 -5.78
N ALA A 12 5.42 8.12 -5.59
CA ALA A 12 5.05 9.28 -6.38
C ALA A 12 5.31 9.06 -7.87
N ARG A 13 6.37 8.34 -8.26
CA ARG A 13 6.66 8.05 -9.68
C ARG A 13 5.55 7.24 -10.39
N TRP A 14 4.65 6.61 -9.64
CA TRP A 14 3.52 5.85 -10.18
C TRP A 14 2.23 6.67 -10.16
N PHE A 15 1.99 7.45 -9.10
CA PHE A 15 0.70 8.12 -8.88
C PHE A 15 0.68 9.63 -9.14
N ALA A 16 1.82 10.32 -9.01
CA ALA A 16 1.88 11.79 -9.00
C ALA A 16 1.98 12.43 -10.39
N PRO A 17 2.78 11.92 -11.36
CA PRO A 17 2.85 12.52 -12.69
C PRO A 17 1.49 12.63 -13.37
N ASP A 18 1.30 13.74 -14.07
CA ASP A 18 0.16 13.93 -14.97
C ASP A 18 0.54 13.46 -16.38
N ASP A 19 0.75 12.15 -16.51
CA ASP A 19 1.05 11.50 -17.77
C ASP A 19 0.15 10.27 -17.99
N PHE A 20 0.17 9.74 -19.22
CA PHE A 20 -0.65 8.60 -19.60
C PHE A 20 -0.34 7.33 -18.78
N ARG A 21 0.91 7.16 -18.34
CA ARG A 21 1.34 5.99 -17.58
C ARG A 21 0.81 6.04 -16.15
N SER A 22 0.97 7.17 -15.48
CA SER A 22 0.44 7.41 -14.14
C SER A 22 -1.08 7.48 -14.13
N PHE A 23 -1.72 7.99 -15.19
CA PHE A 23 -3.17 7.84 -15.37
C PHE A 23 -3.61 6.37 -15.36
N GLY A 24 -2.90 5.50 -16.08
CA GLY A 24 -3.17 4.06 -16.07
C GLY A 24 -3.06 3.44 -14.67
N HIS A 25 -2.01 3.80 -13.91
CA HIS A 25 -1.85 3.33 -12.53
C HIS A 25 -2.98 3.79 -11.60
N ARG A 26 -3.40 5.06 -11.68
CA ARG A 26 -4.55 5.60 -10.93
C ARG A 26 -5.86 4.90 -11.32
N SER A 27 -6.10 4.73 -12.62
CA SER A 27 -7.30 4.04 -13.12
C SER A 27 -7.41 2.61 -12.60
N ARG A 28 -6.30 1.86 -12.57
CA ARG A 28 -6.26 0.51 -11.97
C ARG A 28 -6.51 0.52 -10.47
N ALA A 29 -5.95 1.49 -9.75
CA ALA A 29 -6.23 1.63 -8.32
C ALA A 29 -7.72 1.90 -8.06
N MET A 30 -8.33 2.81 -8.84
CA MET A 30 -9.75 3.14 -8.75
C MET A 30 -10.68 1.97 -9.11
N GLN A 31 -10.28 1.10 -10.05
CA GLN A 31 -11.01 -0.14 -10.34
C GLN A 31 -11.10 -1.07 -9.14
N MET A 32 -10.18 -0.96 -8.17
CA MET A 32 -10.23 -1.71 -6.90
C MET A 32 -11.07 -1.02 -5.82
N GLY A 33 -11.73 0.10 -6.14
CA GLY A 33 -12.56 0.88 -5.20
C GLY A 33 -11.79 1.93 -4.39
N LEU A 34 -10.55 2.26 -4.77
CA LEU A 34 -9.73 3.27 -4.11
C LEU A 34 -9.96 4.67 -4.71
N ASP A 35 -9.70 5.71 -3.92
CA ASP A 35 -9.77 7.10 -4.36
C ASP A 35 -8.43 7.83 -4.22
N HIS A 36 -8.36 9.06 -4.75
CA HIS A 36 -7.15 9.87 -4.66
C HIS A 36 -6.66 10.08 -3.20
N ALA A 37 -7.57 10.15 -2.22
CA ALA A 37 -7.23 10.35 -0.81
C ALA A 37 -6.60 9.09 -0.17
N ASP A 38 -6.76 7.93 -0.78
CA ASP A 38 -6.08 6.71 -0.34
C ASP A 38 -4.56 6.80 -0.51
N TRP A 39 -4.05 7.40 -1.59
CA TRP A 39 -2.60 7.42 -1.87
C TRP A 39 -1.95 8.81 -1.89
N GLN A 40 -2.69 9.88 -2.17
CA GLN A 40 -2.10 11.22 -2.26
C GLN A 40 -1.63 11.71 -0.90
N GLY A 41 -0.37 12.17 -0.82
CA GLY A 41 0.23 12.64 0.43
C GLY A 41 0.62 11.53 1.41
N ARG A 42 0.34 10.26 1.09
CA ARG A 42 0.49 9.12 2.02
C ARG A 42 1.60 8.16 1.57
N PRO A 43 2.41 7.61 2.49
CA PRO A 43 3.33 6.54 2.15
C PRO A 43 2.58 5.25 1.85
N VAL A 44 2.92 4.62 0.71
CA VAL A 44 2.40 3.29 0.34
C VAL A 44 3.26 2.22 1.00
N ILE A 45 2.63 1.40 1.84
CA ILE A 45 3.29 0.37 2.65
C ILE A 45 2.90 -1.00 2.12
N ALA A 46 3.88 -1.70 1.54
CA ALA A 46 3.70 -3.09 1.16
C ALA A 46 3.81 -3.98 2.41
N ILE A 47 2.84 -4.86 2.60
CA ILE A 47 2.84 -5.89 3.63
C ILE A 47 3.05 -7.22 2.92
N LEU A 48 4.26 -7.76 3.01
CA LEU A 48 4.59 -9.06 2.42
C LEU A 48 4.08 -10.16 3.34
N ASN A 49 3.05 -10.88 2.90
CA ASN A 49 2.41 -11.92 3.68
C ASN A 49 2.81 -13.30 3.18
N THR A 50 3.56 -14.03 3.99
CA THR A 50 4.04 -15.40 3.75
C THR A 50 3.10 -16.47 4.33
N TRP A 51 1.83 -16.11 4.53
CA TRP A 51 0.80 -17.06 4.92
C TRP A 51 0.63 -18.15 3.85
N SER A 52 0.53 -19.40 4.30
CA SER A 52 0.16 -20.55 3.47
C SER A 52 -0.51 -21.62 4.32
N ASP A 53 -1.31 -22.50 3.70
CA ASP A 53 -1.99 -23.60 4.41
C ASP A 53 -1.01 -24.63 5.01
N ILE A 54 0.19 -24.77 4.44
CA ILE A 54 1.24 -25.68 4.93
C ILE A 54 2.10 -25.06 6.05
N GLY A 55 2.08 -23.73 6.18
CA GLY A 55 2.93 -22.98 7.09
C GLY A 55 2.34 -22.87 8.49
N ASN A 56 2.44 -23.93 9.31
CA ASN A 56 1.92 -23.93 10.69
C ASN A 56 2.38 -22.71 11.52
N CYS A 57 3.65 -22.33 11.40
CA CYS A 57 4.23 -21.18 12.11
C CYS A 57 3.59 -19.84 11.69
N HIS A 58 3.06 -19.73 10.47
CA HIS A 58 2.47 -18.50 9.91
C HIS A 58 0.94 -18.58 9.82
N SER A 59 0.31 -19.63 10.34
CA SER A 59 -1.14 -19.85 10.30
C SER A 59 -1.97 -18.62 10.73
N HIS A 60 -1.49 -17.88 11.72
CA HIS A 60 -2.12 -16.69 12.27
C HIS A 60 -1.93 -15.41 11.43
N PHE A 61 -1.17 -15.44 10.33
CA PHE A 61 -0.87 -14.24 9.54
C PHE A 61 -2.08 -13.70 8.78
N LYS A 62 -3.09 -14.53 8.47
CA LYS A 62 -4.40 -14.07 7.97
C LYS A 62 -5.04 -12.99 8.85
N GLN A 63 -4.92 -13.13 10.17
CA GLN A 63 -5.40 -12.11 11.11
C GLN A 63 -4.35 -11.00 11.30
N ARG A 64 -3.06 -11.37 11.39
CA ARG A 64 -1.98 -10.42 11.65
C ARG A 64 -1.90 -9.32 10.59
N VAL A 65 -2.12 -9.65 9.32
CA VAL A 65 -2.07 -8.67 8.23
C VAL A 65 -3.15 -7.59 8.41
N GLU A 66 -4.34 -7.93 8.87
CA GLU A 66 -5.43 -6.97 9.10
C GLU A 66 -5.11 -6.00 10.25
N GLU A 67 -4.44 -6.49 11.30
CA GLU A 67 -3.96 -5.66 12.41
C GLU A 67 -2.87 -4.69 11.95
N VAL A 68 -1.95 -5.15 11.09
CA VAL A 68 -0.91 -4.30 10.50
C VAL A 68 -1.53 -3.25 9.57
N LYS A 69 -2.47 -3.64 8.70
CA LYS A 69 -3.22 -2.70 7.83
C LYS A 69 -3.86 -1.58 8.67
N ARG A 70 -4.53 -1.93 9.78
CA ARG A 70 -5.14 -0.96 10.70
C ARG A 70 -4.11 0.00 11.28
N GLY A 71 -2.96 -0.50 11.74
CA GLY A 71 -1.87 0.35 12.26
C GLY A 71 -1.31 1.30 11.22
N VAL A 72 -1.12 0.84 9.97
CA VAL A 72 -0.67 1.68 8.86
C VAL A 72 -1.68 2.79 8.58
N LEU A 73 -2.98 2.48 8.55
CA LEU A 73 -4.05 3.47 8.34
C LEU A 73 -4.07 4.51 9.47
N GLN A 74 -3.96 4.09 10.73
CA GLN A 74 -3.91 4.98 11.90
C GLN A 74 -2.70 5.93 11.86
N ALA A 75 -1.57 5.48 11.31
CA ALA A 75 -0.37 6.29 11.11
C ALA A 75 -0.43 7.19 9.84
N GLY A 76 -1.54 7.17 9.09
CA GLY A 76 -1.73 7.94 7.87
C GLY A 76 -1.08 7.34 6.61
N GLY A 77 -0.66 6.07 6.66
CA GLY A 77 -0.14 5.34 5.50
C GLY A 77 -1.24 4.62 4.69
N PHE A 78 -0.88 4.14 3.51
CA PHE A 78 -1.74 3.34 2.64
C PHE A 78 -1.22 1.90 2.55
N PRO A 79 -1.88 0.92 3.19
CA PRO A 79 -1.40 -0.45 3.21
C PRO A 79 -1.83 -1.23 1.96
N LEU A 80 -0.91 -2.02 1.39
CA LEU A 80 -1.18 -2.98 0.34
C LEU A 80 -0.55 -4.32 0.71
N GLU A 81 -1.36 -5.36 0.83
CA GLU A 81 -0.89 -6.72 1.06
C GLU A 81 -0.44 -7.35 -0.25
N LEU A 82 0.70 -8.02 -0.23
CA LEU A 82 1.23 -8.81 -1.34
C LEU A 82 1.52 -10.23 -0.83
N PRO A 83 1.05 -11.29 -1.52
CA PRO A 83 1.48 -12.64 -1.22
C PRO A 83 2.97 -12.80 -1.53
N ALA A 84 3.68 -13.59 -0.73
CA ALA A 84 5.11 -13.87 -0.87
C ALA A 84 5.43 -15.34 -0.65
#